data_AF-C0W266-F1
#
_entry.id   AF-C0W266-F1
#
_cell.length_a   1.000
_cell.length_b   1.000
_cell.length_c   1.000
_cell.angle_alpha   90.00
_cell.angle_beta   90.00
_cell.angle_gamma   90.00
#
_symmetry.space_group_name_H-M   'P 1'
#
loop_
_entity.id
_entity.type
_entity.pdbx_description
1 polymer ?
#
loop_
_entity_poly.entity_id
_entity_poly.type
_entity_poly.pdbx_seq_one_letter_code
_entity_poly.pdbx_strand_id
1 'polypeptide(L)'
;MKTTWIPTPPNHTGETPPTYPLKRVQVTKTHWLEFSLNTPPWEIHRSVLLFLAKLAIQRSKLPLFLSGITAALQYGAPAWNQHNTIYLGTSTGTNNQNTIGCYHGASPEKPTIKPTLIKRQHKNYPKDAVTLINGIPTLNAYLTVLELLCLTDPYEAFVSADGLARKTLKFNRFNKVAGIELWKRIIKDLEQYASTYFAKKYQQRLQSRLKLLDPFAESAAESAVRVALYQLGITNIESQKRVVINGKERFGDLYLPEYNTIIEIDGNEKYTSADSYADEKDREVSLTAAGFVVVRVNSKELRLPAFAQILAAKLHVPVPRKLKIV
;
A
#
# COMPACT_ATOMS: atom_id res chain seq x y z
N MET A 1 18.96 28.12 -12.95
CA MET A 1 17.54 28.11 -13.38
C MET A 1 16.69 27.50 -12.28
N LYS A 2 15.64 28.20 -11.83
CA LYS A 2 14.61 27.66 -10.92
C LYS A 2 13.64 26.86 -11.79
N THR A 3 13.46 25.57 -11.50
CA THR A 3 12.55 24.72 -12.26
C THR A 3 11.37 24.36 -11.37
N THR A 4 10.18 24.80 -11.73
CA THR A 4 8.92 24.44 -11.07
C THR A 4 8.44 23.13 -11.66
N TRP A 5 8.22 22.11 -10.82
CA TRP A 5 7.54 20.88 -11.24
C TRP A 5 6.12 20.92 -10.69
N ILE A 6 5.15 20.89 -11.60
CA ILE A 6 3.73 20.79 -11.28
C ILE A 6 3.35 19.30 -11.42
N PRO A 7 2.91 18.61 -10.35
CA PRO A 7 2.35 17.28 -10.48
C PRO A 7 1.16 17.31 -11.43
N THR A 8 1.06 16.35 -12.35
CA THR A 8 -0.04 16.32 -13.32
C THR A 8 -1.37 16.13 -12.59
N PRO A 9 -2.32 17.08 -12.65
CA PRO A 9 -3.66 16.84 -12.12
C PRO A 9 -4.38 15.79 -13.00
N PRO A 10 -5.34 15.03 -12.44
CA PRO A 10 -6.26 14.27 -13.28
C PRO A 10 -7.04 15.24 -14.19
N ASN A 11 -7.13 14.89 -15.48
CA ASN A 11 -7.76 15.61 -16.58
C ASN A 11 -8.72 16.74 -16.17
N HIS A 12 -8.26 17.99 -16.30
CA HIS A 12 -9.13 19.16 -16.45
C HIS A 12 -8.89 19.78 -17.82
N THR A 13 -9.99 19.90 -18.57
CA THR A 13 -10.10 20.47 -19.90
C THR A 13 -9.90 21.99 -19.88
N GLY A 14 -8.97 22.49 -20.69
CA GLY A 14 -9.16 23.68 -21.54
C GLY A 14 -9.31 25.08 -20.92
N GLU A 15 -9.42 25.27 -19.62
CA GLU A 15 -9.55 26.60 -19.01
C GLU A 15 -8.26 27.05 -18.32
N THR A 16 -7.91 28.33 -18.48
CA THR A 16 -6.86 28.99 -17.68
C THR A 16 -7.17 28.80 -16.20
N PRO A 17 -6.30 28.14 -15.42
CA PRO A 17 -6.62 27.81 -14.04
C PRO A 17 -6.73 29.09 -13.22
N PRO A 18 -7.75 29.23 -12.36
CA PRO A 18 -7.82 30.33 -11.42
C PRO A 18 -6.57 30.35 -10.54
N THR A 19 -6.03 31.53 -10.27
CA THR A 19 -4.89 31.71 -9.36
C THR A 19 -5.33 31.47 -7.92
N TYR A 20 -5.46 30.20 -7.55
CA TYR A 20 -5.67 29.78 -6.17
C TYR A 20 -4.36 29.92 -5.37
N PRO A 21 -4.42 30.17 -4.05
CA PRO A 21 -3.23 30.09 -3.23
C PRO A 21 -2.63 28.68 -3.32
N LEU A 22 -1.32 28.57 -3.53
CA LEU A 22 -0.62 27.28 -3.61
C LEU A 22 0.24 27.06 -2.36
N LYS A 23 0.24 25.83 -1.86
CA LYS A 23 1.22 25.39 -0.86
C LYS A 23 2.54 25.11 -1.56
N ARG A 24 3.56 25.92 -1.26
CA ARG A 24 4.92 25.76 -1.81
C ARG A 24 5.81 25.00 -0.84
N VAL A 25 6.45 23.93 -1.31
CA VAL A 25 7.36 23.10 -0.52
C VAL A 25 8.74 23.14 -1.15
N GLN A 26 9.72 23.69 -0.43
CA GLN A 26 11.12 23.60 -0.83
C GLN A 26 11.62 22.16 -0.61
N VAL A 27 12.18 21.55 -1.65
CA VAL A 27 12.68 20.17 -1.59
C VAL A 27 14.20 20.08 -1.69
N THR A 28 14.82 21.08 -2.34
CA THR A 28 16.27 21.27 -2.36
C THR A 28 16.58 22.77 -2.37
N LYS A 29 17.86 23.16 -2.26
CA LYS A 29 18.27 24.58 -2.40
C LYS A 29 17.75 25.25 -3.67
N THR A 30 17.55 24.51 -4.76
CA THR A 30 17.19 25.07 -6.09
C THR A 30 15.82 24.64 -6.62
N HIS A 31 15.06 23.80 -5.88
CA HIS A 31 13.80 23.23 -6.37
C HIS A 31 12.68 23.38 -5.35
N TRP A 32 11.50 23.70 -5.89
CA TRP A 32 10.24 23.89 -5.17
C TRP A 32 9.14 23.10 -5.86
N LEU A 33 8.25 22.51 -5.06
CA LEU A 33 7.03 21.87 -5.53
C LEU A 33 5.82 22.70 -5.10
N GLU A 34 4.82 22.78 -5.96
CA GLU A 34 3.58 23.53 -5.70
C GLU A 34 2.39 22.57 -5.65
N PHE A 35 1.51 22.76 -4.66
CA PHE A 35 0.35 21.92 -4.39
C PHE A 35 -0.88 22.79 -4.15
N SER A 36 -2.08 22.24 -4.40
CA SER A 36 -3.31 22.88 -3.93
C SER A 36 -3.35 22.92 -2.40
N LEU A 37 -4.04 23.90 -1.80
CA LEU A 37 -4.13 24.02 -0.34
C LEU A 37 -4.70 22.77 0.34
N ASN A 38 -5.62 22.10 -0.33
CA ASN A 38 -6.31 20.91 0.19
C ASN A 38 -5.56 19.60 -0.10
N THR A 39 -4.36 19.66 -0.73
CA THR A 39 -3.57 18.45 -0.97
C THR A 39 -3.20 17.82 0.37
N PRO A 40 -3.58 16.56 0.62
CA PRO A 40 -3.35 15.94 1.91
C PRO A 40 -1.84 15.73 2.16
N PRO A 41 -1.39 15.76 3.43
CA PRO A 41 0.03 15.61 3.80
C PRO A 41 0.75 14.42 3.16
N TRP A 42 0.06 13.27 3.03
CA TRP A 42 0.64 12.05 2.47
C TRP A 42 0.93 12.17 0.97
N GLU A 43 0.11 12.92 0.23
CA GLU A 43 0.27 13.11 -1.22
C GLU A 43 1.41 14.09 -1.51
N ILE A 44 1.54 15.14 -0.69
CA ILE A 44 2.71 16.03 -0.71
C ILE A 44 3.98 15.22 -0.46
N HIS A 45 3.98 14.42 0.62
CA HIS A 45 5.13 13.60 1.01
C HIS A 45 5.55 12.62 -0.10
N ARG A 46 4.59 11.92 -0.69
CA ARG A 46 4.82 11.01 -1.83
C ARG A 46 5.42 11.76 -3.03
N SER A 47 4.86 12.91 -3.38
CA SER A 47 5.33 13.72 -4.50
C SER A 47 6.76 14.21 -4.31
N VAL A 48 7.10 14.62 -3.09
CA VAL A 48 8.47 15.02 -2.74
C VAL A 48 9.45 13.85 -2.90
N LEU A 49 9.13 12.67 -2.36
CA LEU A 49 10.00 11.49 -2.49
C LEU A 49 10.24 11.11 -3.95
N LEU A 50 9.19 11.08 -4.78
CA LEU A 50 9.30 10.74 -6.19
C LEU A 50 10.09 11.79 -6.98
N PHE A 51 9.91 13.07 -6.66
CA PHE A 51 10.71 14.15 -7.25
C PHE A 51 12.20 13.99 -6.92
N LEU A 52 12.53 13.79 -5.64
CA LEU A 52 13.91 13.59 -5.20
C LEU A 52 14.53 12.33 -5.82
N ALA A 53 13.75 11.25 -5.96
CA ALA A 53 14.21 10.03 -6.62
C ALA A 53 14.51 10.26 -8.11
N LYS A 54 13.62 10.96 -8.82
CA LYS A 54 13.84 11.38 -10.21
C LYS A 54 15.10 12.22 -10.36
N LEU A 55 15.31 13.20 -9.47
CA LEU A 55 16.50 14.04 -9.47
C LEU A 55 17.78 13.22 -9.22
N ALA A 56 17.73 12.23 -8.33
CA ALA A 56 18.85 11.33 -8.06
C ALA A 56 19.20 10.46 -9.27
N ILE A 57 18.18 9.94 -9.98
CA ILE A 57 18.37 9.17 -11.23
C ILE A 57 19.01 10.07 -12.30
N GLN A 58 18.45 11.26 -12.55
CA GLN A 58 18.95 12.19 -13.58
C GLN A 58 20.38 12.66 -13.37
N ARG A 59 20.82 12.77 -12.10
CA ARG A 59 22.19 13.19 -11.76
C ARG A 59 23.20 12.04 -11.79
N SER A 60 22.74 10.80 -11.87
CA SER A 60 23.63 9.65 -11.84
C SER A 60 24.12 9.29 -13.23
N LYS A 61 25.38 8.86 -13.32
CA LYS A 61 25.94 8.21 -14.52
C LYS A 61 25.58 6.72 -14.60
N LEU A 62 25.00 6.15 -13.54
CA LEU A 62 24.57 4.75 -13.50
C LEU A 62 23.12 4.62 -13.99
N PRO A 63 22.75 3.48 -14.60
CA PRO A 63 21.37 3.17 -14.98
C PRO A 63 20.53 2.84 -13.73
N LEU A 64 20.13 3.88 -12.99
CA LEU A 64 19.34 3.74 -11.78
C LEU A 64 17.85 3.60 -12.10
N PHE A 65 17.15 2.80 -11.30
CA PHE A 65 15.70 2.65 -11.34
C PHE A 65 15.10 2.63 -9.94
N LEU A 66 13.83 3.02 -9.80
CA LEU A 66 13.11 2.93 -8.52
C LEU A 66 12.93 1.46 -8.12
N SER A 67 13.12 1.14 -6.84
CA SER A 67 12.95 -0.20 -6.28
C SER A 67 12.19 -0.16 -4.96
N GLY A 68 11.84 -1.32 -4.43
CA GLY A 68 11.18 -1.52 -3.15
C GLY A 68 9.93 -0.64 -2.98
N ILE A 69 9.80 -0.03 -1.80
CA ILE A 69 8.67 0.84 -1.52
C ILE A 69 8.63 2.09 -2.42
N THR A 70 9.78 2.58 -2.91
CA THR A 70 9.78 3.73 -3.82
C THR A 70 9.19 3.39 -5.19
N ALA A 71 9.44 2.18 -5.71
CA ALA A 71 8.76 1.67 -6.91
C ALA A 71 7.25 1.53 -6.66
N ALA A 72 6.85 0.95 -5.53
CA ALA A 72 5.45 0.81 -5.16
C ALA A 72 4.70 2.17 -5.10
N LEU A 73 5.35 3.20 -4.54
CA LEU A 73 4.83 4.57 -4.53
C LEU A 73 4.69 5.14 -5.95
N GLN A 74 5.57 4.79 -6.89
CA GLN A 74 5.43 5.23 -8.29
C GLN A 74 4.20 4.60 -8.97
N TYR A 75 3.92 3.32 -8.68
CA TYR A 75 2.67 2.65 -9.09
C TYR A 75 1.42 3.18 -8.36
N GLY A 76 1.61 3.98 -7.31
CA GLY A 76 0.52 4.49 -6.48
C GLY A 76 -0.09 3.45 -5.55
N ALA A 77 0.68 2.43 -5.17
CA ALA A 77 0.34 1.58 -4.05
C ALA A 77 0.31 2.39 -2.75
N PRO A 78 -0.57 2.04 -1.79
CA PRO A 78 -0.54 2.63 -0.46
C PRO A 78 0.75 2.23 0.28
N ALA A 79 1.13 3.02 1.28
CA ALA A 79 2.22 2.69 2.21
C ALA A 79 1.65 2.70 3.63
N TRP A 80 2.17 1.81 4.49
CA TRP A 80 1.72 1.75 5.89
C TRP A 80 2.40 2.82 6.74
N ASN A 81 3.70 2.96 6.56
CA ASN A 81 4.57 3.90 7.24
C ASN A 81 4.88 5.10 6.35
N GLN A 82 5.19 6.23 6.99
CA GLN A 82 5.76 7.38 6.30
C GLN A 82 7.26 7.15 6.08
N HIS A 83 7.64 6.82 4.85
CA HIS A 83 9.04 6.56 4.50
C HIS A 83 9.83 7.85 4.29
N ASN A 84 11.07 7.94 4.77
CA ASN A 84 12.00 9.01 4.38
C ASN A 84 13.28 8.44 3.73
N THR A 85 13.12 7.31 3.04
CA THR A 85 14.20 6.63 2.31
C THR A 85 13.73 6.32 0.88
N ILE A 86 14.56 6.71 -0.07
CA ILE A 86 14.44 6.41 -1.49
C ILE A 86 15.28 5.15 -1.77
N TYR A 87 14.66 4.14 -2.34
CA TYR A 87 15.32 2.90 -2.73
C TYR A 87 15.54 2.88 -4.24
N LEU A 88 16.82 2.80 -4.64
CA LEU A 88 17.22 2.72 -6.05
C LEU A 88 17.93 1.39 -6.32
N GLY A 89 17.55 0.74 -7.41
CA GLY A 89 18.26 -0.41 -7.96
C GLY A 89 19.23 0.02 -9.06
N THR A 90 20.24 -0.80 -9.29
CA THR A 90 21.14 -0.73 -10.45
C THR A 90 21.64 -2.13 -10.79
N SER A 91 21.77 -2.44 -12.07
CA SER A 91 22.43 -3.66 -12.55
C SER A 91 23.95 -3.50 -12.66
N THR A 92 24.46 -2.28 -12.53
CA THR A 92 25.89 -1.96 -12.60
C THR A 92 26.32 -1.12 -11.40
N GLY A 93 27.44 -1.47 -10.78
CA GLY A 93 27.98 -0.78 -9.60
C GLY A 93 27.68 -1.46 -8.26
N THR A 94 27.98 -0.77 -7.17
CA THR A 94 27.94 -1.31 -5.81
C THR A 94 26.84 -0.69 -4.96
N ASN A 95 26.56 -1.34 -3.83
CA ASN A 95 25.67 -0.80 -2.81
C ASN A 95 26.24 0.52 -2.26
N ASN A 96 25.40 1.53 -2.09
CA ASN A 96 25.82 2.83 -1.59
C ASN A 96 24.66 3.52 -0.86
N GLN A 97 24.97 4.34 0.13
CA GLN A 97 24.01 5.15 0.87
C GLN A 97 24.46 6.61 0.90
N ASN A 98 23.56 7.53 0.54
CA ASN A 98 23.79 8.98 0.59
C ASN A 98 22.50 9.68 0.99
N THR A 99 22.50 11.01 1.05
CA THR A 99 21.29 11.80 1.29
C THR A 99 21.01 12.77 0.17
N ILE A 100 19.74 13.16 0.01
CA ILE A 100 19.30 14.17 -0.95
C ILE A 100 18.19 15.01 -0.35
N GLY A 101 18.18 16.29 -0.75
CA GLY A 101 17.12 17.21 -0.39
C GLY A 101 17.03 17.50 1.10
N CYS A 102 16.12 18.40 1.40
CA CYS A 102 15.79 18.83 2.75
C CYS A 102 14.39 19.44 2.65
N TYR A 103 13.38 18.74 3.14
CA TYR A 103 12.03 19.31 3.23
C TYR A 103 11.45 19.07 4.60
N HIS A 104 10.63 20.03 5.03
CA HIS A 104 9.83 19.92 6.24
C HIS A 104 8.78 18.85 5.97
N GLY A 105 8.81 17.74 6.71
CA GLY A 105 7.74 16.75 6.65
C GLY A 105 6.38 17.45 6.78
N ALA A 106 5.33 16.91 6.16
CA ALA A 106 4.04 17.60 6.07
C ALA A 106 3.25 17.71 7.40
N SER A 107 3.86 17.36 8.54
CA SER A 107 3.28 17.49 9.88
C SER A 107 3.53 18.90 10.45
N PRO A 108 2.48 19.61 10.91
CA PRO A 108 2.61 20.96 11.47
C PRO A 108 3.39 21.02 12.78
N GLU A 109 3.43 19.94 13.56
CA GLU A 109 3.71 20.04 14.99
C GLU A 109 5.19 19.93 15.38
N LYS A 110 6.06 19.36 14.52
CA LYS A 110 7.53 19.25 14.78
C LYS A 110 8.34 19.22 13.47
N PRO A 111 8.67 20.38 12.86
CA PRO A 111 9.39 20.42 11.60
C PRO A 111 10.89 20.17 11.83
N THR A 112 11.31 18.90 11.92
CA THR A 112 12.74 18.57 11.73
C THR A 112 13.02 18.42 10.24
N ILE A 113 13.86 19.30 9.70
CA ILE A 113 14.42 19.15 8.35
C ILE A 113 15.33 17.92 8.37
N LYS A 114 14.83 16.77 7.91
CA LYS A 114 15.66 15.59 7.73
C LYS A 114 15.99 15.44 6.26
N PRO A 115 17.28 15.34 5.89
CA PRO A 115 17.61 15.00 4.53
C PRO A 115 17.07 13.60 4.21
N THR A 116 16.58 13.38 2.99
CA THR A 116 16.01 12.09 2.59
C THR A 116 17.16 11.13 2.28
N LEU A 117 17.11 9.93 2.86
CA LEU A 117 18.12 8.91 2.62
C LEU A 117 17.94 8.30 1.23
N ILE A 118 19.01 8.11 0.48
CA ILE A 118 19.04 7.28 -0.73
C ILE A 118 19.80 6.01 -0.39
N LYS A 119 19.15 4.87 -0.55
CA LYS A 119 19.78 3.54 -0.54
C LYS A 119 19.83 3.00 -1.96
N ARG A 120 21.03 2.91 -2.51
CA ARG A 120 21.30 2.27 -3.80
C ARG A 120 21.73 0.83 -3.55
N GLN A 121 21.11 -0.09 -4.27
CA GLN A 121 21.43 -1.51 -4.17
C GLN A 121 21.73 -2.08 -5.56
N HIS A 122 22.77 -2.90 -5.63
CA HIS A 122 22.99 -3.74 -6.79
C HIS A 122 21.90 -4.81 -6.86
N LYS A 123 21.27 -4.96 -8.03
CA LYS A 123 20.17 -5.88 -8.29
C LYS A 123 20.46 -6.71 -9.52
N ASN A 124 20.64 -8.02 -9.32
CA ASN A 124 20.81 -8.98 -10.40
C ASN A 124 19.44 -9.51 -10.84
N TYR A 125 18.67 -8.65 -11.51
CA TYR A 125 17.34 -8.94 -12.04
C TYR A 125 17.40 -9.13 -13.57
N PRO A 126 16.36 -9.73 -14.20
CA PRO A 126 16.38 -9.95 -15.65
C PRO A 126 16.40 -8.64 -16.44
N LYS A 127 16.73 -8.72 -17.74
CA LYS A 127 16.91 -7.53 -18.60
C LYS A 127 15.66 -6.66 -18.72
N ASP A 128 14.48 -7.27 -18.62
CA ASP A 128 13.15 -6.66 -18.67
C ASP A 128 12.60 -6.29 -17.28
N ALA A 129 13.43 -6.33 -16.24
CA ALA A 129 13.02 -6.01 -14.87
C ALA A 129 12.57 -4.56 -14.68
N VAL A 130 12.91 -3.66 -15.60
CA VAL A 130 12.65 -2.22 -15.47
C VAL A 130 11.67 -1.77 -16.55
N THR A 131 10.64 -1.03 -16.13
CA THR A 131 9.68 -0.36 -17.00
C THR A 131 9.71 1.16 -16.78
N LEU A 132 9.19 1.93 -17.74
CA LEU A 132 9.01 3.38 -17.59
C LEU A 132 7.58 3.68 -17.11
N ILE A 133 7.46 4.31 -15.95
CA ILE A 133 6.19 4.81 -15.41
C ILE A 133 6.30 6.31 -15.31
N ASN A 134 5.49 7.05 -16.07
CA ASN A 134 5.55 8.52 -16.14
C ASN A 134 6.97 9.04 -16.41
N GLY A 135 7.71 8.33 -17.28
CA GLY A 135 9.10 8.67 -17.66
C GLY A 135 10.16 8.37 -16.59
N ILE A 136 9.82 7.65 -15.50
CA ILE A 136 10.77 7.25 -14.46
C ILE A 136 11.05 5.74 -14.57
N PRO A 137 12.32 5.32 -14.75
CA PRO A 137 12.70 3.91 -14.70
C PRO A 137 12.33 3.31 -13.35
N THR A 138 11.50 2.27 -13.37
CA THR A 138 10.89 1.67 -12.19
C THR A 138 10.92 0.15 -12.31
N LEU A 139 11.28 -0.53 -11.23
CA LEU A 139 11.22 -1.98 -11.15
C LEU A 139 9.79 -2.46 -11.46
N ASN A 140 9.65 -3.52 -12.26
CA ASN A 140 8.34 -4.02 -12.65
C ASN A 140 7.51 -4.48 -11.43
N ALA A 141 6.20 -4.59 -11.62
CA ALA A 141 5.27 -4.87 -10.52
C ALA A 141 5.57 -6.20 -9.81
N TYR A 142 5.98 -7.25 -10.56
CA TYR A 142 6.21 -8.59 -10.02
C TYR A 142 7.39 -8.60 -9.05
N LEU A 143 8.54 -8.08 -9.49
CA LEU A 143 9.73 -7.97 -8.66
C LEU A 143 9.51 -6.98 -7.51
N THR A 144 8.75 -5.91 -7.73
CA THR A 144 8.38 -4.96 -6.67
C THR A 144 7.56 -5.64 -5.58
N VAL A 145 6.54 -6.45 -5.92
CA VAL A 145 5.77 -7.24 -4.94
C VAL A 145 6.70 -8.12 -4.11
N LEU A 146 7.64 -8.83 -4.74
CA LEU A 146 8.59 -9.68 -4.03
C LEU A 146 9.52 -8.89 -3.11
N GLU A 147 10.02 -7.72 -3.54
CA GLU A 147 10.83 -6.85 -2.67
C GLU A 147 10.05 -6.32 -1.47
N LEU A 148 8.77 -5.97 -1.65
CA LEU A 148 7.89 -5.56 -0.55
C LEU A 148 7.64 -6.70 0.44
N LEU A 149 7.38 -7.92 -0.06
CA LEU A 149 7.20 -9.09 0.79
C LEU A 149 8.48 -9.49 1.57
N CYS A 150 9.65 -8.99 1.17
CA CYS A 150 10.89 -9.17 1.93
C CYS A 150 11.02 -8.22 3.14
N LEU A 151 10.20 -7.17 3.24
CA LEU A 151 10.28 -6.18 4.34
C LEU A 151 10.08 -6.84 5.71
N THR A 152 10.74 -6.31 6.73
CA THR A 152 10.64 -6.85 8.10
C THR A 152 9.32 -6.51 8.76
N ASP A 153 8.76 -5.32 8.49
CA ASP A 153 7.44 -4.93 8.96
C ASP A 153 6.36 -5.61 8.10
N PRO A 154 5.55 -6.54 8.65
CA PRO A 154 4.51 -7.21 7.89
C PRO A 154 3.38 -6.26 7.46
N TYR A 155 3.08 -5.22 8.24
CA TYR A 155 2.03 -4.27 7.86
C TYR A 155 2.43 -3.51 6.60
N GLU A 156 3.66 -2.99 6.55
CA GLU A 156 4.19 -2.36 5.34
C GLU A 156 4.20 -3.32 4.14
N ALA A 157 4.65 -4.56 4.37
CA ALA A 157 4.78 -5.57 3.34
C ALA A 157 3.43 -5.86 2.67
N PHE A 158 2.41 -6.23 3.44
CA PHE A 158 1.11 -6.63 2.90
C PHE A 158 0.29 -5.45 2.39
N VAL A 159 0.25 -4.32 3.10
CA VAL A 159 -0.47 -3.12 2.64
C VAL A 159 0.02 -2.67 1.27
N SER A 160 1.34 -2.61 1.10
CA SER A 160 1.95 -2.16 -0.16
C SER A 160 1.82 -3.22 -1.26
N ALA A 161 2.05 -4.50 -0.93
CA ALA A 161 2.03 -5.58 -1.92
C ALA A 161 0.62 -5.88 -2.42
N ASP A 162 -0.38 -6.00 -1.53
CA ASP A 162 -1.79 -6.20 -1.90
C ASP A 162 -2.27 -5.03 -2.76
N GLY A 163 -1.99 -3.79 -2.33
CA GLY A 163 -2.39 -2.59 -3.06
C GLY A 163 -1.72 -2.45 -4.42
N LEU A 164 -0.44 -2.83 -4.55
CA LEU A 164 0.27 -2.86 -5.83
C LEU A 164 -0.33 -3.91 -6.76
N ALA A 165 -0.52 -5.14 -6.28
CA ALA A 165 -1.11 -6.23 -7.06
C ALA A 165 -2.53 -5.87 -7.54
N ARG A 166 -3.38 -5.34 -6.64
CA ARG A 166 -4.73 -4.87 -6.98
C ARG A 166 -4.71 -3.83 -8.11
N LYS A 167 -3.88 -2.80 -7.98
CA LYS A 167 -3.82 -1.68 -8.94
C LYS A 167 -3.31 -2.10 -10.31
N THR A 168 -2.28 -2.94 -10.33
CA THR A 168 -1.64 -3.39 -11.58
C THR A 168 -2.50 -4.40 -12.33
N LEU A 169 -3.25 -5.22 -11.60
CA LEU A 169 -4.10 -6.28 -12.17
C LEU A 169 -5.59 -5.87 -12.28
N LYS A 170 -5.94 -4.67 -11.79
CA LYS A 170 -7.32 -4.13 -11.79
C LYS A 170 -8.33 -5.06 -11.11
N PHE A 171 -7.91 -5.77 -10.07
CA PHE A 171 -8.81 -6.61 -9.28
C PHE A 171 -9.75 -5.75 -8.42
N ASN A 172 -10.98 -6.22 -8.29
CA ASN A 172 -12.01 -5.64 -7.44
C ASN A 172 -13.05 -6.72 -7.07
N ARG A 173 -13.94 -6.41 -6.13
CA ARG A 173 -14.98 -7.36 -5.68
C ARG A 173 -15.89 -7.90 -6.79
N PHE A 174 -16.12 -7.16 -7.87
CA PHE A 174 -17.04 -7.56 -8.95
C PHE A 174 -16.39 -8.53 -9.95
N ASN A 175 -15.06 -8.52 -10.09
CA ASN A 175 -14.34 -9.44 -10.98
C ASN A 175 -13.64 -10.59 -10.23
N LYS A 176 -13.97 -10.80 -8.95
CA LYS A 176 -13.28 -11.77 -8.08
C LYS A 176 -13.21 -13.18 -8.67
N VAL A 177 -14.31 -13.70 -9.22
CA VAL A 177 -14.35 -15.07 -9.77
C VAL A 177 -13.36 -15.24 -10.92
N ALA A 178 -13.38 -14.35 -11.92
CA ALA A 178 -12.43 -14.38 -13.01
C ALA A 178 -11.00 -14.08 -12.54
N GLY A 179 -10.86 -13.20 -11.53
CA GLY A 179 -9.59 -12.78 -10.97
C GLY A 179 -8.86 -13.90 -10.23
N ILE A 180 -9.56 -14.84 -9.59
CA ILE A 180 -8.95 -15.95 -8.84
C ILE A 180 -8.07 -16.83 -9.75
N GLU A 181 -8.56 -17.18 -10.95
CA GLU A 181 -7.81 -18.05 -11.87
C GLU A 181 -6.58 -17.33 -12.46
N LEU A 182 -6.70 -16.04 -12.76
CA LEU A 182 -5.55 -15.23 -13.14
C LEU A 182 -4.56 -15.13 -11.97
N TRP A 183 -5.04 -14.91 -10.75
CA TRP A 183 -4.21 -14.78 -9.57
C TRP A 183 -3.40 -16.04 -9.27
N LYS A 184 -4.00 -17.22 -9.41
CA LYS A 184 -3.29 -18.50 -9.28
C LYS A 184 -2.10 -18.63 -10.23
N ARG A 185 -2.20 -18.10 -11.45
CA ARG A 185 -1.08 -18.10 -12.42
C ARG A 185 0.00 -17.12 -11.99
N ILE A 186 -0.40 -15.91 -11.60
CA ILE A 186 0.53 -14.86 -11.16
C ILE A 186 1.31 -15.28 -9.92
N ILE A 187 0.68 -15.97 -8.97
CA ILE A 187 1.39 -16.53 -7.81
C ILE A 187 2.48 -17.51 -8.23
N LYS A 188 2.21 -18.41 -9.19
CA LYS A 188 3.23 -19.34 -9.70
C LYS A 188 4.39 -18.60 -10.35
N ASP A 189 4.09 -17.56 -11.13
CA ASP A 189 5.13 -16.71 -11.72
C ASP A 189 5.96 -16.04 -10.62
N LEU A 190 5.31 -15.43 -9.62
CA LEU A 190 5.99 -14.80 -8.48
C LEU A 190 6.87 -15.79 -7.70
N GLU A 191 6.41 -17.03 -7.49
CA GLU A 191 7.21 -18.10 -6.88
C GLU A 191 8.44 -18.44 -7.73
N GLN A 192 8.30 -18.50 -9.05
CA GLN A 192 9.41 -18.74 -9.97
C GLN A 192 10.42 -17.57 -9.93
N TYR A 193 9.96 -16.32 -9.99
CA TYR A 193 10.82 -15.14 -9.84
C TYR A 193 11.53 -15.12 -8.48
N ALA A 194 10.82 -15.45 -7.39
CA ALA A 194 11.38 -15.52 -6.04
C ALA A 194 12.51 -16.56 -5.96
N SER A 195 12.31 -17.76 -6.50
CA SER A 195 13.32 -18.82 -6.48
C SER A 195 14.56 -18.47 -7.32
N THR A 196 14.37 -17.73 -8.41
CA THR A 196 15.43 -17.40 -9.39
C THR A 196 16.27 -16.21 -8.95
N TYR A 197 15.65 -15.14 -8.47
CA TYR A 197 16.32 -13.85 -8.30
C TYR A 197 16.52 -13.40 -6.84
N PHE A 198 15.91 -14.08 -5.87
CA PHE A 198 16.05 -13.72 -4.45
C PHE A 198 16.95 -14.70 -3.71
N ALA A 199 17.79 -14.15 -2.82
CA ALA A 199 18.70 -14.94 -2.01
C ALA A 199 17.94 -15.93 -1.11
N LYS A 200 18.53 -17.13 -0.89
CA LYS A 200 17.94 -18.22 -0.09
C LYS A 200 17.39 -17.77 1.27
N LYS A 201 18.05 -16.83 1.95
CA LYS A 201 17.60 -16.28 3.24
C LYS A 201 16.22 -15.60 3.21
N TYR A 202 15.75 -15.15 2.04
CA TYR A 202 14.42 -14.55 1.87
C TYR A 202 13.37 -15.54 1.35
N GLN A 203 13.77 -16.68 0.80
CA GLN A 203 12.85 -17.61 0.13
C GLN A 203 11.77 -18.14 1.07
N GLN A 204 12.13 -18.49 2.32
CA GLN A 204 11.16 -18.99 3.29
C GLN A 204 10.08 -17.93 3.63
N ARG A 205 10.49 -16.65 3.79
CA ARG A 205 9.57 -15.52 4.00
C ARG A 205 8.70 -15.26 2.78
N LEU A 206 9.28 -15.28 1.59
CA LEU A 206 8.53 -15.09 0.34
C LEU A 206 7.49 -16.20 0.16
N GLN A 207 7.88 -17.46 0.37
CA GLN A 207 6.99 -18.60 0.25
C GLN A 207 5.84 -18.52 1.26
N SER A 208 6.11 -18.14 2.52
CA SER A 208 5.04 -18.00 3.51
C SER A 208 4.10 -16.85 3.18
N ARG A 209 4.64 -15.70 2.75
CA ARG A 209 3.84 -14.49 2.51
C ARG A 209 3.10 -14.48 1.17
N LEU A 210 3.62 -15.13 0.13
CA LEU A 210 2.91 -15.27 -1.16
C LEU A 210 1.60 -16.03 -0.98
N LYS A 211 1.56 -17.02 -0.09
CA LYS A 211 0.32 -17.75 0.26
C LYS A 211 -0.72 -16.88 0.98
N LEU A 212 -0.28 -15.79 1.59
CA LEU A 212 -1.12 -14.87 2.37
C LEU A 212 -1.40 -13.57 1.60
N LEU A 213 -0.81 -13.37 0.43
CA LEU A 213 -1.01 -12.19 -0.41
C LEU A 213 -2.42 -12.25 -1.03
N ASP A 214 -3.17 -11.14 -0.97
CA ASP A 214 -4.52 -11.09 -1.51
C ASP A 214 -4.79 -9.73 -2.15
N PRO A 215 -4.85 -9.69 -3.49
CA PRO A 215 -5.06 -8.46 -4.20
C PRO A 215 -6.53 -8.03 -4.24
N PHE A 216 -7.44 -8.77 -3.59
CA PHE A 216 -8.86 -8.40 -3.44
C PHE A 216 -9.13 -7.55 -2.19
N ALA A 217 -8.16 -7.38 -1.28
CA ALA A 217 -8.25 -6.36 -0.24
C ALA A 217 -8.35 -4.98 -0.91
N GLU A 218 -9.44 -4.23 -0.72
CA GLU A 218 -9.73 -2.99 -1.44
C GLU A 218 -9.08 -1.76 -0.79
N SER A 219 -8.65 -1.87 0.47
CA SER A 219 -8.05 -0.79 1.24
C SER A 219 -6.78 -1.22 2.00
N ALA A 220 -5.96 -0.22 2.39
CA ALA A 220 -4.82 -0.45 3.28
C ALA A 220 -5.26 -0.95 4.67
N ALA A 221 -6.46 -0.56 5.10
CA ALA A 221 -7.04 -0.97 6.37
C ALA A 221 -7.38 -2.47 6.36
N GLU A 222 -7.99 -2.98 5.28
CA GLU A 222 -8.23 -4.43 5.09
C GLU A 222 -6.95 -5.25 5.16
N SER A 223 -5.91 -4.86 4.41
CA SER A 223 -4.62 -5.55 4.48
C SER A 223 -4.01 -5.52 5.89
N ALA A 224 -4.13 -4.40 6.63
CA ALA A 224 -3.64 -4.30 8.00
C ALA A 224 -4.41 -5.19 8.98
N VAL A 225 -5.74 -5.27 8.87
CA VAL A 225 -6.57 -6.19 9.68
C VAL A 225 -6.19 -7.64 9.38
N ARG A 226 -5.95 -7.99 8.12
CA ARG A 226 -5.48 -9.34 7.74
C ARG A 226 -4.14 -9.69 8.38
N VAL A 227 -3.19 -8.75 8.43
CA VAL A 227 -1.93 -8.95 9.16
C VAL A 227 -2.17 -9.24 10.64
N ALA A 228 -3.05 -8.50 11.31
CA ALA A 228 -3.39 -8.76 12.71
C ALA A 228 -4.03 -10.15 12.90
N LEU A 229 -4.92 -10.57 12.00
CA LEU A 229 -5.52 -11.90 12.01
C LEU A 229 -4.46 -13.01 11.84
N TYR A 230 -3.52 -12.84 10.92
CA TYR A 230 -2.40 -13.76 10.74
C TYR A 230 -1.51 -13.85 11.99
N GLN A 231 -1.28 -12.73 12.66
CA GLN A 231 -0.55 -12.66 13.94
C GLN A 231 -1.27 -13.43 15.06
N LEU A 232 -2.60 -13.44 15.05
CA LEU A 232 -3.45 -14.26 15.93
C LEU A 232 -3.53 -15.73 15.49
N GLY A 233 -3.04 -16.07 14.30
CA GLY A 233 -3.05 -17.43 13.75
C GLY A 233 -4.26 -17.76 12.88
N ILE A 234 -5.14 -16.80 12.62
CA ILE A 234 -6.29 -16.94 11.72
C ILE A 234 -5.81 -16.66 10.30
N THR A 235 -5.76 -17.70 9.46
CA THR A 235 -5.21 -17.59 8.09
C THR A 235 -6.23 -17.85 7.00
N ASN A 236 -7.36 -18.50 7.32
CA ASN A 236 -8.48 -18.66 6.41
C ASN A 236 -9.36 -17.41 6.44
N ILE A 237 -9.09 -16.47 5.52
CA ILE A 237 -9.76 -15.17 5.44
C ILE A 237 -10.19 -14.96 3.98
N GLU A 238 -11.47 -14.66 3.77
CA GLU A 238 -12.01 -14.30 2.46
C GLU A 238 -12.28 -12.79 2.39
N SER A 239 -11.48 -12.03 1.63
CA SER A 239 -11.77 -10.61 1.38
C SER A 239 -13.00 -10.43 0.48
N GLN A 240 -13.83 -9.41 0.71
CA GLN A 240 -14.97 -9.04 -0.13
C GLN A 240 -15.94 -10.22 -0.34
N LYS A 241 -16.46 -10.77 0.77
CA LYS A 241 -17.43 -11.88 0.75
C LYS A 241 -18.76 -11.40 0.18
N ARG A 242 -19.11 -11.87 -1.02
CA ARG A 242 -20.42 -11.63 -1.64
C ARG A 242 -21.50 -12.41 -0.89
N VAL A 243 -22.55 -11.70 -0.48
CA VAL A 243 -23.76 -12.23 0.15
C VAL A 243 -24.97 -11.69 -0.60
N VAL A 244 -25.97 -12.53 -0.85
CA VAL A 244 -27.24 -12.13 -1.48
C VAL A 244 -28.33 -12.13 -0.42
N ILE A 245 -28.91 -10.96 -0.15
CA ILE A 245 -29.95 -10.78 0.89
C ILE A 245 -31.13 -10.06 0.24
N ASN A 246 -32.30 -10.69 0.25
CA ASN A 246 -33.52 -10.16 -0.37
C ASN A 246 -33.29 -9.69 -1.84
N GLY A 247 -32.54 -10.48 -2.61
CA GLY A 247 -32.21 -10.17 -4.01
C GLY A 247 -31.17 -9.06 -4.21
N LYS A 248 -30.63 -8.46 -3.14
CA LYS A 248 -29.58 -7.44 -3.21
C LYS A 248 -28.22 -8.04 -2.89
N GLU A 249 -27.22 -7.71 -3.70
CA GLU A 249 -25.84 -8.08 -3.44
C GLU A 249 -25.19 -7.14 -2.42
N ARG A 250 -24.54 -7.74 -1.42
CA ARG A 250 -23.73 -7.06 -0.41
C ARG A 250 -22.36 -7.73 -0.36
N PHE A 251 -21.35 -6.98 0.06
CA PHE A 251 -19.97 -7.47 0.19
C PHE A 251 -19.46 -7.11 1.58
N GLY A 252 -19.14 -8.11 2.40
CA GLY A 252 -18.44 -7.89 3.66
C GLY A 252 -16.94 -7.77 3.44
N ASP A 253 -16.27 -6.83 4.11
CA ASP A 253 -14.86 -6.53 3.83
C ASP A 253 -13.95 -7.74 4.02
N LEU A 254 -14.06 -8.43 5.16
CA LEU A 254 -13.34 -9.68 5.43
C LEU A 254 -14.31 -10.70 6.05
N TYR A 255 -14.33 -11.92 5.55
CA TYR A 255 -15.09 -13.02 6.13
C TYR A 255 -14.16 -14.08 6.71
N LEU A 256 -14.46 -14.53 7.93
CA LEU A 256 -13.78 -15.60 8.64
C LEU A 256 -14.71 -16.83 8.67
N PRO A 257 -14.50 -17.83 7.78
CA PRO A 257 -15.41 -18.96 7.67
C PRO A 257 -15.53 -19.77 8.96
N GLU A 258 -14.41 -19.96 9.67
CA GLU A 258 -14.34 -20.75 10.91
C GLU A 258 -15.23 -20.20 12.04
N TYR A 259 -15.50 -18.90 12.03
CA TYR A 259 -16.30 -18.22 13.06
C TYR A 259 -17.66 -17.76 12.54
N ASN A 260 -17.93 -17.97 11.24
CA ASN A 260 -19.03 -17.35 10.51
C ASN A 260 -19.15 -15.83 10.75
N THR A 261 -18.00 -15.15 10.78
CA THR A 261 -17.90 -13.73 11.15
C THR A 261 -17.50 -12.88 9.95
N ILE A 262 -18.21 -11.77 9.73
CA ILE A 262 -17.81 -10.70 8.82
C ILE A 262 -17.19 -9.58 9.65
N ILE A 263 -15.99 -9.16 9.29
CA ILE A 263 -15.36 -7.94 9.80
C ILE A 263 -15.61 -6.82 8.80
N GLU A 264 -16.25 -5.74 9.24
CA GLU A 264 -16.44 -4.51 8.48
C GLU A 264 -15.45 -3.44 8.98
N ILE A 265 -14.81 -2.72 8.05
CA ILE A 265 -13.71 -1.80 8.36
C ILE A 265 -14.13 -0.38 8.03
N ASP A 266 -14.37 0.39 9.09
CA ASP A 266 -14.89 1.75 8.96
C ASP A 266 -13.74 2.76 8.75
N GLY A 267 -13.80 3.46 7.61
CA GLY A 267 -12.89 4.56 7.27
C GLY A 267 -13.06 5.77 8.18
N ASN A 268 -12.06 6.66 8.20
CA ASN A 268 -12.08 7.89 9.01
C ASN A 268 -13.15 8.92 8.59
N GLU A 269 -13.74 8.76 7.40
CA GLU A 269 -14.74 9.67 6.83
C GLU A 269 -16.01 8.90 6.47
N LYS A 270 -16.88 8.70 7.45
CA LYS A 270 -18.28 8.36 7.21
C LYS A 270 -19.11 8.91 8.35
N TYR A 271 -19.45 10.20 8.34
CA TYR A 271 -20.62 10.78 9.01
C TYR A 271 -20.82 12.20 8.47
N THR A 272 -21.46 12.34 7.31
CA THR A 272 -21.84 13.66 6.77
C THR A 272 -23.32 13.78 6.42
N SER A 273 -24.12 12.72 6.53
CA SER A 273 -25.58 12.80 6.31
C SER A 273 -26.38 11.74 7.10
N ALA A 274 -27.63 12.05 7.43
CA ALA A 274 -28.54 11.13 8.13
C ALA A 274 -28.84 9.85 7.31
N ASP A 275 -28.86 9.96 5.97
CA ASP A 275 -29.08 8.83 5.06
C ASP A 275 -27.98 7.76 5.16
N SER A 276 -26.74 8.18 5.42
CA SER A 276 -25.62 7.24 5.60
C SER A 276 -25.78 6.35 6.83
N TYR A 277 -26.50 6.82 7.85
CA TYR A 277 -26.74 6.07 9.08
C TYR A 277 -27.83 5.00 8.91
N ALA A 278 -28.90 5.33 8.16
CA ALA A 278 -29.97 4.38 7.87
C ALA A 278 -29.47 3.21 7.01
N ASP A 279 -28.73 3.50 5.94
CA ASP A 279 -28.14 2.49 5.06
C ASP A 279 -27.16 1.56 5.79
N GLU A 280 -26.42 2.11 6.75
CA GLU A 280 -25.45 1.37 7.55
C GLU A 280 -26.13 0.44 8.56
N LYS A 281 -27.21 0.91 9.20
CA LYS A 281 -28.03 0.10 10.10
C LYS A 281 -28.76 -1.02 9.36
N ASP A 282 -29.34 -0.70 8.19
CA ASP A 282 -29.99 -1.70 7.33
C ASP A 282 -29.00 -2.76 6.86
N ARG A 283 -27.76 -2.38 6.57
CA ARG A 283 -26.70 -3.31 6.17
C ARG A 283 -26.35 -4.29 7.29
N GLU A 284 -26.19 -3.79 8.52
CA GLU A 284 -25.87 -4.63 9.68
C GLU A 284 -27.01 -5.60 10.02
N VAL A 285 -28.26 -5.11 10.01
CA VAL A 285 -29.46 -5.94 10.20
C VAL A 285 -29.53 -7.01 9.11
N SER A 286 -29.24 -6.66 7.86
CA SER A 286 -29.29 -7.60 6.73
C SER A 286 -28.26 -8.73 6.89
N LEU A 287 -27.00 -8.41 7.20
CA LEU A 287 -25.95 -9.41 7.38
C LEU A 287 -26.25 -10.32 8.59
N THR A 288 -26.75 -9.74 9.68
CA THR A 288 -27.14 -10.50 10.88
C THR A 288 -28.33 -11.42 10.59
N ALA A 289 -29.34 -10.94 9.85
CA ALA A 289 -30.47 -11.76 9.40
C ALA A 289 -30.04 -12.91 8.47
N ALA A 290 -28.94 -12.74 7.73
CA ALA A 290 -28.30 -13.80 6.95
C ALA A 290 -27.46 -14.78 7.79
N GLY A 291 -27.44 -14.62 9.12
CA GLY A 291 -26.80 -15.53 10.06
C GLY A 291 -25.34 -15.22 10.38
N PHE A 292 -24.78 -14.10 9.90
CA PHE A 292 -23.40 -13.72 10.18
C PHE A 292 -23.25 -13.00 11.52
N VAL A 293 -22.15 -13.26 12.21
CA VAL A 293 -21.66 -12.36 13.26
C VAL A 293 -20.96 -11.19 12.58
N VAL A 294 -21.29 -9.95 12.97
CA VAL A 294 -20.66 -8.75 12.40
C VAL A 294 -19.78 -8.09 13.43
N VAL A 295 -18.50 -7.87 13.10
CA VAL A 295 -17.52 -7.17 13.95
C VAL A 295 -17.01 -5.94 13.23
N ARG A 296 -17.09 -4.78 13.87
CA ARG A 296 -16.59 -3.51 13.31
C ARG A 296 -15.21 -3.15 13.84
N VAL A 297 -14.34 -2.78 12.92
CA VAL A 297 -13.00 -2.25 13.22
C VAL A 297 -12.91 -0.83 12.70
N ASN A 298 -12.69 0.11 13.61
CA ASN A 298 -12.47 1.49 13.24
C ASN A 298 -11.01 1.68 12.78
N SER A 299 -10.79 2.36 11.66
CA SER A 299 -9.44 2.60 11.13
C SER A 299 -8.48 3.31 12.11
N LYS A 300 -8.98 4.05 13.10
CA LYS A 300 -8.16 4.65 14.19
C LYS A 300 -7.55 3.60 15.12
N GLU A 301 -8.23 2.48 15.33
CA GLU A 301 -7.75 1.37 16.17
C GLU A 301 -6.51 0.70 15.55
N LEU A 302 -6.39 0.71 14.22
CA LEU A 302 -5.31 0.02 13.49
C LEU A 302 -3.91 0.56 13.80
N ARG A 303 -3.81 1.78 14.33
CA ARG A 303 -2.53 2.41 14.71
C ARG A 303 -2.14 2.12 16.16
N LEU A 304 -3.02 1.49 16.94
CA LEU A 304 -2.73 1.16 18.33
C LEU A 304 -1.76 -0.03 18.41
N PRO A 305 -0.71 0.04 19.26
CA PRO A 305 0.22 -1.08 19.44
C PRO A 305 -0.45 -2.39 19.86
N ALA A 306 -1.58 -2.30 20.56
CA ALA A 306 -2.35 -3.44 21.05
C ALA A 306 -3.48 -3.88 20.07
N PHE A 307 -3.45 -3.44 18.81
CA PHE A 307 -4.55 -3.67 17.87
C PHE A 307 -4.90 -5.15 17.71
N ALA A 308 -3.92 -6.05 17.60
CA ALA A 308 -4.18 -7.49 17.50
C ALA A 308 -4.93 -8.05 18.73
N GLN A 309 -4.62 -7.56 19.94
CA GLN A 309 -5.32 -7.96 21.15
C GLN A 309 -6.74 -7.40 21.21
N ILE A 310 -6.93 -6.15 20.77
CA ILE A 310 -8.27 -5.54 20.65
C ILE A 310 -9.12 -6.34 19.66
N LEU A 311 -8.56 -6.70 18.51
CA LEU A 311 -9.24 -7.50 17.50
C LEU A 311 -9.60 -8.89 18.05
N ALA A 312 -8.68 -9.54 18.77
CA ALA A 312 -8.95 -10.84 19.38
C ALA A 312 -10.09 -10.78 20.41
N ALA A 313 -10.14 -9.72 21.22
CA ALA A 313 -11.22 -9.50 22.17
C ALA A 313 -12.58 -9.30 21.47
N LYS A 314 -12.60 -8.49 20.38
CA LYS A 314 -13.82 -8.29 19.56
C LYS A 314 -14.31 -9.58 18.89
N LEU A 315 -13.39 -10.48 18.53
CA LEU A 315 -13.69 -11.76 17.91
C LEU A 315 -13.94 -12.88 18.93
N HIS A 316 -13.74 -12.63 20.24
CA HIS A 316 -13.77 -13.64 21.30
C HIS A 316 -12.82 -14.83 21.04
N VAL A 317 -11.64 -14.57 20.47
CA VAL A 317 -10.62 -15.59 20.17
C VAL A 317 -9.43 -15.49 21.12
N PRO A 318 -8.74 -16.61 21.42
CA PRO A 318 -7.58 -16.58 22.30
C PRO A 318 -6.42 -15.81 21.66
N VAL A 319 -5.74 -14.99 22.47
CA VAL A 319 -4.49 -14.34 22.08
C VAL A 319 -3.34 -15.34 22.28
N PRO A 320 -2.53 -15.65 21.25
CA PRO A 320 -1.38 -16.52 21.43
C PRO A 320 -0.34 -15.87 22.36
N ARG A 321 0.38 -16.69 23.13
CA ARG A 321 1.41 -16.24 24.09
C ARG A 321 2.44 -15.29 23.45
N LYS A 322 2.73 -15.48 22.16
CA LYS A 322 3.48 -14.54 21.31
C LYS A 322 2.74 -14.44 19.98
N LEU A 323 2.57 -13.22 19.48
CA LEU A 323 2.05 -12.99 18.14
C LEU A 323 2.97 -13.66 17.10
N LYS A 324 2.38 -14.32 16.11
CA LYS A 324 3.14 -14.97 15.05
C LYS A 324 3.86 -13.92 14.22
N ILE A 325 5.10 -14.20 13.82
CA ILE A 325 5.79 -13.42 12.80
C ILE A 325 5.19 -13.83 11.47
N VAL A 326 4.58 -12.86 10.80
CA VAL A 326 4.01 -12.99 9.46
C VAL A 326 5.04 -12.52 8.46
#